data_AF-A0A0J5JTL2-F1
#
_entry.id   AF-A0A0J5JTL2-F1
#
_cell.length_a   1.000
_cell.length_b   1.000
_cell.length_c   1.000
_cell.angle_alpha   90.00
_cell.angle_beta   90.00
_cell.angle_gamma   90.00
#
_symmetry.space_group_name_H-M   'P 1'
#
loop_
_entity.id
_entity.type
_entity.pdbx_description
1 polymer ?
#
loop_
_entity_poly.entity_id
_entity_poly.type
_entity_poly.pdbx_seq_one_letter_code
_entity_poly.pdbx_strand_id
1 'polypeptide(L)'
;MSALTEGEFYLLRKYNALLETVEEAFEYLSDENRPASSTLSRQLVLDSYEAIGKIAEAHVNLVILFEKNEEALQVIANFGGLVDELEQIGHFEQNSVPEKEALETYIRPAYENWKNNIQKHVLPHIAH
;
A
#
# COMPACT_ATOMS: atom_id res chain seq x y z
N MET A 1 -9.87 6.10 25.59
CA MET A 1 -9.58 6.45 24.20
C MET A 1 -10.43 7.66 23.86
N SER A 2 -9.83 8.76 23.45
CA SER A 2 -10.58 9.93 22.95
C SER A 2 -11.33 9.51 21.68
N ALA A 3 -12.58 9.93 21.54
CA ALA A 3 -13.32 9.71 20.30
C ALA A 3 -12.59 10.43 19.15
N LEU A 4 -12.50 9.77 17.99
CA LEU A 4 -11.95 10.39 16.79
C LEU A 4 -12.82 11.59 16.38
N THR A 5 -12.16 12.64 15.91
CA THR A 5 -12.83 13.72 15.19
C THR A 5 -13.37 13.21 13.85
N GLU A 6 -14.35 13.92 13.29
CA GLU A 6 -14.90 13.60 11.97
C GLU A 6 -13.82 13.59 10.87
N GLY A 7 -12.85 14.52 10.96
CA GLY A 7 -11.72 14.59 10.03
C GLY A 7 -10.80 13.37 10.13
N GLU A 8 -10.51 12.89 11.34
CA GLU A 8 -9.66 11.71 11.56
C GLU A 8 -10.39 10.43 11.11
N PHE A 9 -11.69 10.31 11.38
CA PHE A 9 -12.50 9.21 10.86
C PHE A 9 -12.51 9.18 9.32
N TYR A 10 -12.71 10.33 8.69
CA TYR A 10 -12.69 10.46 7.24
C TYR A 10 -11.32 10.10 6.65
N LEU A 11 -10.23 10.56 7.28
CA LEU A 11 -8.86 10.21 6.91
C LEU A 11 -8.66 8.70 6.93
N LEU A 12 -9.01 8.03 8.03
CA LEU A 12 -8.84 6.58 8.16
C LEU A 12 -9.67 5.79 7.14
N ARG A 13 -10.90 6.24 6.84
CA ARG A 13 -11.75 5.65 5.79
C ARG A 13 -11.10 5.77 4.41
N LYS A 14 -10.60 6.95 4.06
CA LYS A 14 -9.94 7.20 2.77
C LYS A 14 -8.61 6.45 2.65
N TYR A 15 -7.85 6.42 3.72
CA TYR A 15 -6.63 5.65 3.83
C TYR A 15 -6.91 4.16 3.59
N ASN A 16 -7.88 3.57 4.31
CA ASN A 16 -8.23 2.16 4.10
C ASN A 16 -8.71 1.88 2.68
N ALA A 17 -9.52 2.76 2.08
CA ALA A 17 -9.96 2.58 0.71
C ALA A 17 -8.80 2.60 -0.29
N LEU A 18 -7.83 3.50 -0.10
CA LEU A 18 -6.62 3.56 -0.92
C LEU A 18 -5.81 2.27 -0.78
N LEU A 19 -5.73 1.71 0.43
CA LEU A 19 -5.03 0.45 0.66
C LEU A 19 -5.61 -0.70 -0.17
N GLU A 20 -6.94 -0.84 -0.20
CA GLU A 20 -7.62 -1.88 -0.99
C GLU A 20 -7.44 -1.64 -2.50
N THR A 21 -7.53 -0.38 -2.95
CA THR A 21 -7.36 -0.05 -4.38
C THR A 21 -5.97 -0.46 -4.89
N VAL A 22 -4.93 -0.27 -4.09
CA VAL A 22 -3.56 -0.70 -4.48
C VAL A 22 -3.44 -2.22 -4.48
N GLU A 23 -4.07 -2.93 -3.55
CA GLU A 23 -4.10 -4.40 -3.58
C GLU A 23 -4.78 -4.92 -4.85
N GLU A 24 -5.98 -4.42 -5.17
CA GLU A 24 -6.72 -4.78 -6.38
C GLU A 24 -5.89 -4.52 -7.65
N ALA A 25 -5.15 -3.41 -7.69
CA ALA A 25 -4.25 -3.10 -8.78
C ALA A 25 -3.10 -4.11 -8.90
N PHE A 26 -2.48 -4.49 -7.78
CA PHE A 26 -1.42 -5.51 -7.78
C PHE A 26 -1.93 -6.90 -8.14
N GLU A 27 -3.13 -7.28 -7.69
CA GLU A 27 -3.79 -8.52 -8.11
C GLU A 27 -3.96 -8.53 -9.63
N TYR A 28 -4.57 -7.49 -10.21
CA TYR A 28 -4.77 -7.37 -11.65
C TYR A 28 -3.45 -7.38 -12.42
N LEU A 29 -2.42 -6.67 -11.92
CA LEU A 29 -1.13 -6.60 -12.59
C LEU A 29 -0.38 -7.95 -12.55
N SER A 30 -0.63 -8.77 -11.54
CA SER A 30 -0.05 -10.11 -11.40
C SER A 30 -0.77 -11.22 -12.17
N ASP A 31 -1.99 -10.97 -12.69
CA ASP A 31 -2.79 -12.00 -13.38
C ASP A 31 -2.10 -12.54 -14.65
N GLU A 32 -2.00 -13.87 -14.74
CA GLU A 32 -1.40 -14.59 -15.86
C GLU A 32 -2.17 -14.48 -17.17
N ASN A 33 -3.48 -14.22 -17.09
CA ASN A 33 -4.35 -14.11 -18.25
C ASN A 33 -4.40 -12.68 -18.79
N ARG A 34 -3.71 -11.73 -18.14
CA ARG A 34 -3.64 -10.35 -18.58
C ARG A 34 -2.87 -10.27 -19.91
N PRO A 35 -3.40 -9.56 -20.93
CA PRO A 35 -2.62 -9.30 -22.14
C PRO A 35 -1.35 -8.54 -21.78
N ALA A 36 -0.20 -9.17 -22.01
CA ALA A 36 1.09 -8.57 -21.75
C ALA A 36 1.22 -7.25 -22.52
N SER A 37 1.69 -6.20 -21.84
CA SER A 37 2.12 -4.92 -22.46
C SER A 37 1.05 -4.05 -23.15
N SER A 38 -0.17 -3.95 -22.61
CA SER A 38 -1.09 -2.88 -23.01
C SER A 38 -0.69 -1.53 -22.37
N THR A 39 -0.92 -0.40 -23.06
CA THR A 39 -0.75 0.95 -22.50
C THR A 39 -1.50 1.12 -21.17
N LEU A 40 -2.67 0.49 -21.07
CA LEU A 40 -3.50 0.46 -19.86
C LEU A 40 -2.74 -0.15 -18.68
N SER A 41 -2.02 -1.25 -18.91
CA SER A 41 -1.27 -1.89 -17.83
C SER A 41 -0.09 -1.06 -17.36
N ARG A 42 0.60 -0.36 -18.27
CA ARG A 42 1.69 0.55 -17.88
C ARG A 42 1.17 1.75 -17.09
N GLN A 43 0.01 2.30 -17.46
CA GLN A 43 -0.63 3.36 -16.70
C GLN A 43 -1.00 2.89 -15.30
N LEU A 44 -1.59 1.70 -15.17
CA LEU A 44 -1.99 1.16 -13.87
C LEU A 44 -0.79 0.92 -12.93
N VAL A 45 0.36 0.50 -13.46
CA VAL A 45 1.61 0.41 -12.69
C VAL A 45 2.00 1.79 -12.14
N LEU A 46 2.00 2.83 -12.98
CA LEU A 46 2.32 4.20 -12.56
C LEU A 46 1.33 4.73 -11.52
N ASP A 47 0.04 4.51 -11.73
CA ASP A 47 -1.03 4.92 -10.80
C ASP A 47 -0.87 4.21 -9.45
N SER A 48 -0.44 2.94 -9.45
CA SER A 48 -0.17 2.17 -8.22
C SER A 48 1.03 2.76 -7.45
N TYR A 49 2.09 3.16 -8.15
CA TYR A 49 3.22 3.86 -7.52
C TYR A 49 2.84 5.22 -6.95
N GLU A 50 2.03 5.99 -7.68
CA GLU A 50 1.51 7.26 -7.16
C GLU A 50 0.67 7.04 -5.90
N ALA A 51 -0.20 6.03 -5.90
CA ALA A 51 -1.00 5.65 -4.74
C ALA A 51 -0.14 5.25 -3.53
N ILE A 52 0.97 4.55 -3.74
CA ILE A 52 1.96 4.25 -2.68
C ILE A 52 2.60 5.52 -2.12
N GLY A 53 2.91 6.49 -2.97
CA GLY A 53 3.34 7.83 -2.53
C GLY A 53 2.28 8.51 -1.67
N LYS A 54 0.99 8.41 -2.03
CA LYS A 54 -0.12 8.94 -1.23
C LYS A 54 -0.30 8.23 0.11
N ILE A 55 -0.04 6.93 0.17
CA ILE A 55 0.00 6.18 1.43
C ILE A 55 1.10 6.75 2.34
N ALA A 56 2.31 6.97 1.82
CA ALA A 56 3.43 7.57 2.57
C ALA A 56 3.09 8.99 3.07
N GLU A 57 2.50 9.83 2.22
CA GLU A 57 2.05 11.17 2.62
C GLU A 57 1.04 11.11 3.78
N ALA A 58 0.11 10.15 3.75
CA ALA A 58 -0.87 9.97 4.81
C ALA A 58 -0.24 9.54 6.14
N HIS A 59 0.90 8.82 6.12
CA HIS A 59 1.58 8.35 7.33
C HIS A 59 2.00 9.48 8.27
N VAL A 60 2.28 10.68 7.76
CA VAL A 60 2.53 11.87 8.59
C VAL A 60 1.38 12.12 9.57
N ASN A 61 0.14 12.00 9.09
CA ASN A 61 -1.04 12.17 9.92
C ASN A 61 -1.33 10.93 10.78
N LEU A 62 -1.10 9.71 10.26
CA LEU A 62 -1.29 8.49 11.05
C LEU A 62 -0.33 8.40 12.24
N VAL A 63 0.91 8.88 12.11
CA VAL A 63 1.88 8.92 13.23
C VAL A 63 1.37 9.80 14.36
N ILE A 64 0.75 10.94 14.05
CA ILE A 64 0.14 11.82 15.05
C ILE A 64 -1.08 11.12 15.68
N LEU A 65 -1.93 10.50 14.86
CA LEU A 65 -3.14 9.82 15.32
C LEU A 65 -2.83 8.65 16.26
N PHE A 66 -1.79 7.89 15.96
CA PHE A 66 -1.36 6.70 16.68
C PHE A 66 -0.17 6.95 17.62
N GLU A 67 0.09 8.21 18.04
CA GLU A 67 1.26 8.59 18.85
C GLU A 67 1.46 7.74 20.13
N LYS A 68 0.39 7.14 20.66
CA LYS A 68 0.37 6.32 21.89
C LYS A 68 0.29 4.82 21.61
N ASN A 69 0.33 4.41 20.35
CA ASN A 69 0.24 3.02 19.92
C ASN A 69 1.56 2.62 19.24
N GLU A 70 2.52 2.18 20.04
CA GLU A 70 3.86 1.78 19.58
C GLU A 70 3.81 0.70 18.49
N GLU A 71 2.88 -0.25 18.59
CA GLU A 71 2.71 -1.29 17.57
C GLU A 71 2.29 -0.70 16.22
N ALA A 72 1.31 0.20 16.22
CA ALA A 72 0.88 0.88 15.00
C ALA A 72 2.01 1.73 14.40
N LEU A 73 2.77 2.45 15.23
CA LEU A 73 3.92 3.24 14.78
C LEU A 73 5.00 2.37 14.14
N GLN A 74 5.28 1.18 14.70
CA GLN A 74 6.23 0.24 14.11
C GLN A 74 5.75 -0.27 12.75
N VAL A 75 4.46 -0.59 12.62
CA VAL A 75 3.90 -1.03 11.33
C VAL A 75 3.94 0.08 10.28
N ILE A 76 3.68 1.33 10.68
CA ILE A 76 3.82 2.51 9.79
C ILE A 76 5.28 2.67 9.35
N ALA A 77 6.23 2.58 10.28
CA ALA A 77 7.66 2.70 9.98
C ALA A 77 8.15 1.61 9.01
N ASN A 78 7.63 0.39 9.13
CA ASN A 78 7.98 -0.74 8.26
C ASN A 78 7.55 -0.52 6.80
N PHE A 79 6.67 0.44 6.51
CA PHE A 79 6.32 0.79 5.14
C PHE A 79 7.51 1.32 4.34
N GLY A 80 8.46 2.02 4.99
CA GLY A 80 9.66 2.51 4.32
C GLY A 80 10.48 1.37 3.70
N GLY A 81 10.63 0.26 4.42
CA GLY A 81 11.31 -0.93 3.89
C GLY A 81 10.59 -1.54 2.70
N LEU A 82 9.25 -1.53 2.70
CA LEU A 82 8.45 -1.96 1.55
C LEU A 82 8.68 -1.05 0.34
N VAL A 83 8.73 0.26 0.53
CA VAL A 83 9.02 1.23 -0.55
C VAL A 83 10.42 1.02 -1.11
N ASP A 84 11.42 0.81 -0.26
CA ASP A 84 12.80 0.54 -0.69
C ASP A 84 12.88 -0.77 -1.53
N GLU A 85 12.17 -1.81 -1.12
CA GLU A 85 12.07 -3.07 -1.90
C GLU A 85 11.35 -2.84 -3.25
N LEU A 86 10.29 -2.03 -3.24
CA LEU A 86 9.55 -1.69 -4.45
C LEU A 86 10.35 -0.85 -5.43
N GLU A 87 11.20 0.07 -4.96
CA GLU A 87 12.09 0.85 -5.82
C GLU A 87 13.15 -0.05 -6.44
N GLN A 88 13.77 -0.94 -5.65
CA GLN A 88 14.75 -1.90 -6.16
C GLN A 88 14.17 -2.79 -7.25
N ILE A 89 12.93 -3.27 -7.08
CA ILE A 89 12.25 -4.13 -8.05
C ILE A 89 11.70 -3.32 -9.23
N GLY A 90 11.15 -2.14 -8.95
CA GLY A 90 10.47 -1.23 -9.88
C GLY A 90 11.36 -0.63 -10.96
N HIS A 91 12.68 -0.75 -10.82
CA HIS A 91 13.62 -0.66 -11.94
C HIS A 91 13.52 -1.89 -12.85
N PHE A 92 12.32 -2.21 -13.34
CA PHE A 92 12.03 -3.35 -14.22
C PHE A 92 12.88 -3.35 -15.50
N GLU A 93 13.33 -2.17 -15.95
CA GLU A 93 14.25 -2.05 -17.10
C GLU A 93 15.70 -2.45 -16.79
N GLN A 94 16.07 -2.52 -15.50
CA GLN A 94 17.42 -2.85 -15.02
C GLN A 94 17.49 -4.23 -14.34
N ASN A 95 16.34 -4.80 -13.96
CA ASN A 95 16.26 -6.12 -13.32
C ASN A 95 16.16 -7.26 -14.33
N SER A 96 16.82 -8.38 -14.02
CA SER A 96 16.76 -9.61 -14.82
C SER A 96 15.46 -10.39 -14.63
N VAL A 97 14.63 -10.03 -13.65
CA VAL A 97 13.36 -10.69 -13.32
C VAL A 97 12.23 -10.01 -14.09
N PRO A 98 11.39 -10.76 -14.82
CA PRO A 98 10.20 -10.21 -15.47
C PRO A 98 9.30 -9.43 -14.49
N GLU A 99 8.80 -8.25 -14.91
CA GLU A 99 7.91 -7.39 -14.10
C GLU A 99 6.78 -8.17 -13.42
N LYS A 100 6.11 -9.04 -14.19
CA LYS A 100 5.01 -9.87 -13.69
C LYS A 100 5.46 -10.84 -12.59
N GLU A 101 6.57 -11.53 -12.79
CA GLU A 101 7.12 -12.48 -11.82
C GLU A 101 7.51 -11.75 -10.53
N ALA A 102 8.06 -10.55 -10.65
CA ALA A 102 8.43 -9.76 -9.50
C ALA A 102 7.22 -9.21 -8.73
N LEU A 103 6.17 -8.81 -9.46
CA LEU A 103 4.89 -8.40 -8.87
C LEU A 103 4.23 -9.53 -8.07
N GLU A 104 4.20 -10.73 -8.66
CA GLU A 104 3.56 -11.89 -8.05
C GLU A 104 4.34 -12.46 -6.86
N THR A 105 5.67 -12.55 -6.98
CA THR A 105 6.52 -13.27 -6.02
C THR A 105 6.95 -12.42 -4.84
N TYR A 106 7.13 -11.11 -5.05
CA TYR A 106 7.73 -10.22 -4.05
C TYR A 106 6.80 -9.07 -3.66
N ILE A 107 6.33 -8.29 -4.64
CA ILE A 107 5.61 -7.04 -4.36
C ILE A 107 4.24 -7.29 -3.73
N ARG A 108 3.36 -8.07 -4.39
CA ARG A 108 2.00 -8.33 -3.92
C ARG A 108 2.00 -8.95 -2.52
N PRO A 109 2.78 -10.02 -2.23
CA PRO A 109 2.81 -10.61 -0.90
C PRO A 109 3.34 -9.67 0.18
N ALA A 110 4.38 -8.87 -0.12
CA ALA A 110 4.95 -7.93 0.83
C ALA A 110 3.95 -6.80 1.17
N TYR A 111 3.29 -6.26 0.14
CA TYR A 111 2.25 -5.26 0.31
C TYR A 111 1.05 -5.80 1.10
N GLU A 112 0.52 -6.97 0.72
CA GLU A 112 -0.61 -7.60 1.41
C GLU A 112 -0.32 -7.86 2.89
N ASN A 113 0.87 -8.38 3.20
CA ASN A 113 1.28 -8.61 4.58
C ASN A 113 1.35 -7.30 5.38
N TRP A 114 1.97 -6.26 4.82
CA TRP A 114 2.04 -4.95 5.46
C TRP A 114 0.63 -4.33 5.64
N LYS A 115 -0.20 -4.37 4.59
CA LYS A 115 -1.59 -3.88 4.58
C LYS A 115 -2.40 -4.52 5.70
N ASN A 116 -2.38 -5.84 5.78
CA ASN A 116 -3.08 -6.61 6.80
C ASN A 116 -2.63 -6.23 8.23
N ASN A 117 -1.36 -5.88 8.41
CA ASN A 117 -0.87 -5.43 9.71
C ASN A 117 -1.35 -4.02 10.06
N ILE A 118 -1.32 -3.06 9.12
CA ILE A 118 -1.79 -1.70 9.42
C ILE A 118 -3.32 -1.66 9.59
N GLN A 119 -4.06 -2.50 8.86
CA GLN A 119 -5.51 -2.58 8.96
C GLN A 119 -6.00 -3.08 10.33
N LYS A 120 -5.24 -3.92 11.05
CA LYS A 120 -5.55 -4.30 12.44
C LYS A 120 -5.64 -3.10 13.37
N HIS A 121 -4.90 -2.03 13.06
CA HIS A 121 -4.92 -0.79 13.83
C HIS A 121 -5.94 0.21 13.28
N VAL A 122 -6.22 0.21 11.97
CA VAL A 122 -7.14 1.17 11.33
C VAL A 122 -8.61 0.75 11.41
N LEU A 123 -8.94 -0.51 11.10
CA LEU A 123 -10.33 -0.99 11.00
C LEU A 123 -11.16 -0.82 12.27
N PRO A 124 -10.62 -1.03 13.51
CA PRO A 124 -11.38 -0.83 14.74
C PRO A 124 -11.94 0.59 14.91
N HIS A 125 -11.40 1.56 14.18
CA HIS A 125 -11.80 2.96 14.24
C HIS A 125 -12.86 3.35 13.21
N ILE A 126 -13.09 2.53 12.18
CA ILE A 126 -13.94 2.87 11.03
C ILE A 126 -15.05 1.85 10.74
N ALA A 127 -15.05 0.68 11.40
CA ALA A 127 -16.01 -0.41 11.18
C ALA A 127 -17.34 -0.25 11.95
N HIS A 128 -17.82 0.97 12.13
CA HIS A 128 -19.08 1.29 12.84
C HIS A 128 -20.21 1.68 11.90
#